data_AF-A0A938SJ18-F1
#
_entry.id   AF-A0A938SJ18-F1
#
_cell.length_a   1.000
_cell.length_b   1.000
_cell.length_c   1.000
_cell.angle_alpha   90.00
_cell.angle_beta   90.00
_cell.angle_gamma   90.00
#
_symmetry.space_group_name_H-M   'P 1'
#
loop_
_entity.id
_entity.type
_entity.pdbx_description
1 polymer ?
#
loop_
_entity_poly.entity_id
_entity_poly.type
_entity_poly.pdbx_seq_one_letter_code
_entity_poly.pdbx_strand_id
1 'polypeptide(L)'
;MQDIVREFEKPGCAYRGKPFWAWNGKLEEAELRRQIRVMHGMGLGGFFMHSRVGLATPYLSDEWFGLVNACVDEAERLGMEAWLYDEDRWPSGAAGGLVTKNPKYRLRYLAMRQLKDPKELKWDENVLAVFTARVNGLAATEVRRVRQKKQPSELPEGVTLLVFDVRV
;
A
#
# COMPACT_ATOMS: atom_id res chain seq x y z
N MET A 1 -43.45 -6.43 -1.15
CA MET A 1 -43.44 -5.50 -2.31
C MET A 1 -43.52 -4.04 -1.88
N GLN A 2 -44.47 -3.65 -1.01
CA GLN A 2 -44.62 -2.26 -0.55
C GLN A 2 -43.40 -1.71 0.21
N ASP A 3 -42.71 -2.54 1.00
CA ASP A 3 -41.53 -2.10 1.77
C ASP A 3 -40.34 -1.74 0.88
N ILE A 4 -40.10 -2.53 -0.19
CA ILE A 4 -39.05 -2.27 -1.18
C ILE A 4 -39.30 -0.96 -1.92
N VAL A 5 -40.57 -0.66 -2.28
CA VAL A 5 -40.92 0.61 -2.93
C VAL A 5 -40.65 1.79 -2.01
N ARG A 6 -40.98 1.68 -0.71
CA ARG A 6 -40.69 2.73 0.28
C ARG A 6 -39.19 2.96 0.48
N GLU A 7 -38.41 1.88 0.55
CA GLU A 7 -36.95 1.94 0.66
C GLU A 7 -36.32 2.53 -0.61
N PHE A 8 -36.87 2.23 -1.78
CA PHE A 8 -36.41 2.81 -3.04
C PHE A 8 -36.72 4.31 -3.16
N GLU A 9 -37.90 4.76 -2.70
CA GLU A 9 -38.26 6.18 -2.68
C GLU A 9 -37.38 6.99 -1.70
N LYS A 10 -37.00 6.38 -0.58
CA LYS A 10 -36.20 7.01 0.49
C LYS A 10 -35.12 6.06 0.99
N PRO A 11 -34.05 5.84 0.20
CA PRO A 11 -33.01 4.90 0.57
C PRO A 11 -32.30 5.35 1.85
N GLY A 12 -32.01 4.38 2.72
CA GLY A 12 -31.15 4.57 3.88
C GLY A 12 -29.71 4.91 3.49
N CYS A 13 -28.91 5.31 4.47
CA CYS A 13 -27.51 5.72 4.26
C CYS A 13 -26.63 4.63 3.62
N ALA A 14 -26.96 3.36 3.84
CA ALA A 14 -26.31 2.20 3.23
C ALA A 14 -26.22 2.28 1.70
N TYR A 15 -27.24 2.84 1.05
CA TYR A 15 -27.37 2.90 -0.41
C TYR A 15 -27.02 4.26 -1.02
N ARG A 16 -26.58 5.22 -0.20
CA ARG A 16 -26.21 6.57 -0.65
C ARG A 16 -24.69 6.67 -0.84
N GLY A 17 -24.27 7.64 -1.65
CA GLY A 17 -22.86 7.88 -1.94
C GLY A 17 -22.03 8.17 -0.68
N LYS A 18 -20.79 7.64 -0.66
CA LYS A 18 -19.80 7.79 0.41
C LYS A 18 -18.46 8.15 -0.22
N PRO A 19 -18.18 9.44 -0.47
CA PRO A 19 -16.96 9.84 -1.17
C PRO A 19 -15.72 9.71 -0.29
N PHE A 20 -14.56 9.66 -0.93
CA PHE A 20 -13.30 9.95 -0.27
C PHE A 20 -13.25 11.44 0.10
N TRP A 21 -13.21 11.70 1.41
CA TRP A 21 -13.10 13.03 1.96
C TRP A 21 -11.63 13.31 2.26
N ALA A 22 -11.06 14.22 1.47
CA ALA A 22 -9.68 14.63 1.57
C ALA A 22 -9.42 15.37 2.89
N TRP A 23 -8.65 14.75 3.78
CA TRP A 23 -8.05 15.41 4.94
C TRP A 23 -6.67 15.93 4.56
N ASN A 24 -6.56 17.24 4.40
CA ASN A 24 -5.35 17.97 4.06
C ASN A 24 -5.29 19.29 4.86
N GLY A 25 -4.11 19.89 4.94
CA GLY A 25 -3.88 21.07 5.78
C GLY A 25 -3.95 20.75 7.27
N LYS A 26 -4.13 21.79 8.09
CA LYS A 26 -4.42 21.63 9.51
C LYS A 26 -5.90 21.29 9.65
N LEU A 27 -6.18 20.19 10.32
CA LEU A 27 -7.54 19.76 10.59
C LEU A 27 -8.06 20.47 11.84
N GLU A 28 -9.31 20.94 11.77
CA GLU A 28 -9.98 21.63 12.86
C GLU A 28 -11.36 21.02 13.08
N GLU A 29 -11.65 20.59 14.31
CA GLU A 29 -12.88 19.86 14.63
C GLU A 29 -14.16 20.57 14.16
N ALA A 30 -14.25 21.88 14.39
CA ALA A 30 -15.42 22.67 14.01
C ALA A 30 -15.68 22.63 12.49
N GLU A 31 -14.61 22.71 11.70
CA GLU A 31 -14.69 22.66 10.24
C GLU A 31 -15.04 21.25 9.75
N LEU A 32 -14.43 20.22 10.34
CA LEU A 32 -14.75 18.82 10.02
C LEU A 32 -16.24 18.54 10.24
N ARG A 33 -16.79 18.92 11.40
CA ARG A 33 -18.23 18.77 11.69
C ARG A 33 -19.10 19.58 10.74
N ARG A 34 -18.68 20.80 10.36
CA ARG A 34 -19.39 21.62 9.36
C ARG A 34 -19.46 20.90 8.01
N GLN A 35 -18.34 20.35 7.54
CA GLN A 35 -18.28 19.62 6.26
C GLN A 35 -19.15 18.36 6.28
N ILE A 36 -19.19 17.63 7.39
CA ILE A 36 -20.09 16.48 7.58
C ILE A 36 -21.56 16.89 7.44
N ARG A 37 -21.98 17.97 8.10
CA ARG A 37 -23.36 18.49 7.96
C ARG A 37 -23.69 18.94 6.53
N VAL A 38 -22.71 19.51 5.82
CA VAL A 38 -22.87 19.84 4.39
C VAL A 38 -23.05 18.57 3.55
N MET A 39 -22.20 17.55 3.74
CA MET A 39 -22.33 16.26 3.06
C MET A 39 -23.70 15.61 3.34
N HIS A 40 -24.16 15.63 4.58
CA HIS A 40 -25.50 15.18 4.96
C HIS A 40 -26.61 15.95 4.22
N GLY A 41 -26.53 17.29 4.20
CA GLY A 41 -27.49 18.15 3.51
C GLY A 41 -27.53 17.95 1.99
N MET A 42 -26.42 17.50 1.40
CA MET A 42 -26.34 17.11 -0.01
C MET A 42 -26.93 15.72 -0.29
N GLY A 43 -27.35 14.97 0.74
CA GLY A 43 -27.93 13.64 0.60
C GLY A 43 -26.90 12.50 0.54
N LEU A 44 -25.66 12.72 0.98
CA LEU A 44 -24.67 11.65 1.11
C LEU A 44 -24.98 10.74 2.30
N GLY A 45 -24.62 9.46 2.18
CA GLY A 45 -24.84 8.45 3.23
C GLY A 45 -23.70 8.34 4.23
N GLY A 46 -22.57 8.98 3.95
CA GLY A 46 -21.35 8.80 4.72
C GLY A 46 -20.14 9.35 3.99
N PHE A 47 -18.97 8.99 4.47
CA PHE A 47 -17.69 9.48 3.95
C PHE A 47 -16.53 8.57 4.39
N PHE A 48 -15.44 8.61 3.62
CA PHE A 48 -14.15 8.01 4.01
C PHE A 48 -13.18 9.12 4.42
N MET A 49 -12.83 9.19 5.70
CA MET A 49 -11.80 10.08 6.24
C MET A 49 -10.46 9.63 5.69
N HIS A 50 -9.89 10.40 4.75
CA HIS A 50 -8.74 9.93 3.99
C HIS A 50 -7.64 11.01 3.95
N SER A 51 -6.50 10.70 4.58
CA SER A 51 -5.32 11.55 4.51
C SER A 51 -4.90 11.83 3.07
N ARG A 52 -4.56 13.08 2.78
CA ARG A 52 -4.08 13.55 1.48
C ARG A 52 -2.76 14.31 1.60
N VAL A 53 -2.17 14.56 0.43
CA VAL A 53 -1.01 15.43 0.30
C VAL A 53 -1.30 16.79 0.95
N GLY A 54 -0.35 17.30 1.73
CA GLY A 54 -0.49 18.57 2.44
C GLY A 54 -1.13 18.47 3.82
N LEU A 55 -1.40 17.27 4.34
CA LEU A 55 -1.84 17.09 5.74
C LEU A 55 -0.78 17.65 6.72
N ALA A 56 -1.20 18.56 7.58
CA ALA A 56 -0.37 19.17 8.62
C ALA A 56 -0.63 18.57 10.02
N THR A 57 -1.82 18.03 10.27
CA THR A 57 -2.09 17.25 11.48
C THR A 57 -1.33 15.91 11.41
N PRO A 58 -0.47 15.56 12.37
CA PRO A 58 0.34 14.34 12.28
C PRO A 58 -0.54 13.08 12.20
N TYR A 59 -0.33 12.27 11.17
CA TYR A 59 -1.05 11.01 10.96
C TYR A 59 -0.85 10.04 12.14
N LEU A 60 -1.93 9.39 12.59
CA LEU A 60 -1.97 8.49 13.77
C LEU A 60 -1.55 9.12 15.11
N SER A 61 -1.50 10.44 15.23
CA SER A 61 -1.34 11.11 16.52
C SER A 61 -2.62 11.07 17.36
N ASP A 62 -2.50 11.39 18.65
CA ASP A 62 -3.66 11.55 19.54
C ASP A 62 -4.62 12.65 19.02
N GLU A 63 -4.08 13.73 18.45
CA GLU A 63 -4.88 14.78 17.81
C GLU A 63 -5.67 14.22 16.61
N TRP A 64 -5.02 13.44 15.75
CA TRP A 64 -5.69 12.78 14.62
C TRP A 64 -6.85 11.90 15.08
N PHE A 65 -6.62 11.04 16.08
CA PHE A 65 -7.66 10.17 16.60
C PHE A 65 -8.78 10.92 17.33
N GLY A 66 -8.47 12.03 18.01
CA GLY A 66 -9.48 12.94 18.56
C GLY A 66 -10.42 13.48 17.47
N LEU A 67 -9.86 13.91 16.34
CA LEU A 67 -10.63 14.41 15.20
C LEU A 67 -11.45 13.30 14.51
N VAL A 68 -10.91 12.08 14.40
CA VAL A 68 -11.66 10.90 13.92
C VAL A 68 -12.86 10.65 14.82
N ASN A 69 -12.67 10.64 16.14
CA ASN A 69 -13.77 10.45 17.10
C ASN A 69 -14.85 11.53 16.96
N ALA A 70 -14.45 12.79 16.78
CA ALA A 70 -15.40 13.88 16.56
C ALA A 70 -16.21 13.70 15.27
N CYS A 71 -15.60 13.19 14.20
CA CYS A 71 -16.28 12.91 12.95
C CYS A 71 -17.25 11.73 13.06
N VAL A 72 -16.86 10.67 13.80
CA VAL A 72 -17.71 9.51 14.07
C VAL A 72 -18.93 9.92 14.90
N ASP A 73 -18.75 10.71 15.96
CA ASP A 73 -19.84 11.26 16.78
C ASP A 73 -20.80 12.14 15.95
N GLU A 74 -20.30 12.99 15.06
CA GLU A 74 -21.17 13.79 14.18
C GLU A 74 -21.94 12.92 13.18
N ALA A 75 -21.29 11.91 12.60
CA ALA A 75 -21.93 10.98 11.66
C ALA A 75 -23.05 10.17 12.34
N GLU A 76 -22.81 9.68 13.57
CA GLU A 76 -23.81 8.95 14.35
C GLU A 76 -25.05 9.82 14.59
N ARG A 77 -24.88 11.09 15.00
CA ARG A 77 -25.99 12.04 15.22
C ARG A 77 -26.83 12.28 13.97
N LEU A 78 -26.22 12.19 12.78
CA LEU A 78 -26.87 12.42 11.50
C LEU A 78 -27.33 11.12 10.81
N GLY A 79 -27.11 9.95 11.42
CA GLY A 79 -27.40 8.66 10.81
C GLY A 79 -26.57 8.38 9.54
N MET A 80 -25.34 8.92 9.48
CA MET A 80 -24.38 8.70 8.40
C MET A 80 -23.35 7.63 8.78
N GLU A 81 -22.71 7.03 7.78
CA GLU A 81 -21.59 6.10 7.99
C GLU A 81 -20.23 6.82 7.88
N ALA A 82 -19.44 6.74 8.95
CA ALA A 82 -18.06 7.22 8.96
C ALA A 82 -17.10 6.05 8.73
N TRP A 83 -16.25 6.16 7.70
CA TRP A 83 -15.25 5.15 7.36
C TRP A 83 -13.84 5.70 7.49
N LEU A 84 -12.95 4.91 8.08
CA LEU A 84 -11.51 5.22 8.14
C LEU A 84 -10.80 4.65 6.91
N TYR A 85 -9.86 5.41 6.36
CA TYR A 85 -8.88 4.88 5.41
C TYR A 85 -7.58 4.56 6.14
N ASP A 86 -7.11 3.32 6.03
CA ASP A 86 -6.05 2.75 6.86
C ASP A 86 -4.62 3.09 6.40
N GLU A 87 -4.43 4.19 5.67
CA GLU A 87 -3.13 4.61 5.15
C GLU A 87 -3.02 6.15 5.02
N ASP A 88 -1.81 6.66 5.21
CA ASP A 88 -1.49 8.05 4.86
C ASP A 88 -1.29 8.13 3.33
N ARG A 89 -2.34 8.59 2.65
CA ARG A 89 -2.46 8.67 1.19
C ARG A 89 -2.64 7.29 0.57
N TRP A 90 -1.65 6.77 -0.13
CA TRP A 90 -1.63 5.50 -0.85
C TRP A 90 -0.18 5.19 -1.27
N PRO A 91 0.20 3.93 -1.56
CA PRO A 91 -0.54 2.67 -1.36
C PRO A 91 -0.49 2.17 0.10
N SER A 92 -1.42 1.28 0.49
CA SER A 92 -1.48 0.71 1.85
C SER A 92 -0.30 -0.20 2.17
N GLY A 93 0.08 -0.23 3.44
CA GLY A 93 1.09 -1.11 4.04
C GLY A 93 2.30 -0.38 4.60
N ALA A 94 2.44 0.92 4.32
CA ALA A 94 3.55 1.73 4.82
C ALA A 94 3.18 2.59 6.03
N ALA A 95 1.90 2.89 6.23
CA ALA A 95 1.39 3.83 7.24
C ALA A 95 2.13 5.17 7.20
N GLY A 96 2.18 5.83 6.05
CA GLY A 96 2.94 7.07 5.83
C GLY A 96 4.46 6.88 5.95
N GLY A 97 4.92 5.64 5.75
CA GLY A 97 6.31 5.24 5.91
C GLY A 97 6.69 4.81 7.34
N LEU A 98 5.81 4.93 8.33
CA LEU A 98 6.07 4.55 9.72
C LEU A 98 6.48 3.06 9.84
N VAL A 99 5.78 2.17 9.14
CA VAL A 99 6.09 0.73 9.12
C VAL A 99 7.46 0.49 8.49
N THR A 100 7.72 1.14 7.35
CA THR A 100 8.95 0.94 6.56
C THR A 100 10.21 1.57 7.15
N LYS A 101 10.09 2.37 8.22
CA LYS A 101 11.25 2.81 9.01
C LYS A 101 12.07 1.63 9.50
N ASN A 102 11.41 0.54 9.88
CA ASN A 102 12.07 -0.72 10.17
C ASN A 102 12.33 -1.49 8.85
N PRO A 103 13.59 -1.73 8.45
CA PRO A 103 13.91 -2.45 7.23
C PRO A 103 13.29 -3.85 7.15
N LYS A 104 12.98 -4.49 8.28
CA LYS A 104 12.34 -5.80 8.33
C LYS A 104 10.98 -5.84 7.62
N TYR A 105 10.23 -4.74 7.67
CA TYR A 105 8.86 -4.62 7.14
C TYR A 105 8.77 -3.95 5.78
N ARG A 106 9.90 -3.59 5.17
CA ARG A 106 9.92 -3.08 3.81
C ARG A 106 9.54 -4.18 2.83
N LEU A 107 8.96 -3.77 1.69
CA LEU A 107 8.66 -4.65 0.59
C LEU A 107 9.93 -5.41 0.17
N ARG A 108 9.80 -6.72 -0.04
CA ARG A 108 10.87 -7.55 -0.55
C ARG A 108 10.53 -8.03 -1.95
N TYR A 109 11.52 -8.09 -2.82
CA TYR A 109 11.33 -8.56 -4.18
C TYR A 109 12.46 -9.50 -4.60
N LEU A 110 12.13 -10.41 -5.51
CA LEU A 110 13.12 -11.27 -6.15
C LEU A 110 13.79 -10.49 -7.27
N ALA A 111 15.09 -10.33 -7.20
CA ALA A 111 15.89 -9.73 -8.26
C ALA A 111 16.71 -10.81 -8.97
N MET A 112 16.87 -10.66 -10.28
CA MET A 112 17.84 -11.44 -11.06
C MET A 112 18.97 -10.51 -11.52
N ARG A 113 20.20 -10.88 -11.21
CA ARG A 113 21.41 -10.24 -11.75
C ARG A 113 22.12 -11.15 -12.71
N GLN A 114 22.74 -10.57 -13.72
CA GLN A 114 23.63 -11.28 -14.63
C GLN A 114 25.08 -10.95 -14.29
N LEU A 115 25.90 -11.96 -14.01
CA LEU A 115 27.33 -11.80 -13.77
C LEU A 115 28.12 -12.52 -14.87
N LYS A 116 29.02 -11.78 -15.52
CA LYS A 116 29.90 -12.31 -16.57
C LYS A 116 31.19 -12.91 -16.00
N ASP A 117 31.71 -12.33 -14.92
CA ASP A 117 32.84 -12.91 -14.19
C ASP A 117 32.30 -13.70 -12.99
N PRO A 118 32.54 -15.02 -12.92
CA PRO A 118 32.11 -15.80 -11.77
C PRO A 118 32.75 -15.33 -10.46
N LYS A 119 33.89 -14.63 -10.46
CA LYS A 119 34.52 -14.06 -9.26
C LYS A 119 33.68 -12.99 -8.57
N GLU A 120 32.76 -12.34 -9.29
CA GLU A 120 31.82 -11.36 -8.73
C GLU A 120 30.70 -12.02 -7.90
N LEU A 121 30.52 -13.34 -8.02
CA LEU A 121 29.52 -14.07 -7.23
C LEU A 121 29.94 -14.09 -5.76
N LYS A 122 29.11 -13.48 -4.92
CA LYS A 122 29.18 -13.58 -3.46
C LYS A 122 27.94 -14.29 -2.98
N TRP A 123 28.12 -15.40 -2.28
CA TRP A 123 27.03 -16.09 -1.60
C TRP A 123 26.77 -15.40 -0.27
N ASP A 124 25.53 -14.96 -0.06
CA ASP A 124 25.02 -14.47 1.21
C ASP A 124 23.65 -15.10 1.50
N GLU A 125 23.03 -14.69 2.60
CA GLU A 125 21.71 -15.16 3.03
C GLU A 125 20.55 -14.76 2.11
N ASN A 126 20.76 -13.75 1.24
CA ASN A 126 19.76 -13.27 0.29
C ASN A 126 19.81 -14.02 -1.03
N VAL A 127 20.94 -14.65 -1.39
CA VAL A 127 21.06 -15.46 -2.61
C VAL A 127 20.25 -16.75 -2.48
N LEU A 128 19.16 -16.84 -3.25
CA LEU A 128 18.27 -18.01 -3.28
C LEU A 128 18.75 -19.06 -4.27
N ALA A 129 19.22 -18.63 -5.44
CA ALA A 129 19.64 -19.54 -6.49
C ALA A 129 20.64 -18.88 -7.45
N VAL A 130 21.51 -19.71 -8.01
CA VAL A 130 22.46 -19.31 -9.05
C VAL A 130 22.38 -20.33 -10.17
N PHE A 131 22.32 -19.86 -11.41
CA PHE A 131 22.33 -20.70 -12.60
C PHE A 131 23.39 -20.23 -13.57
N THR A 132 24.05 -21.14 -14.27
CA THR A 132 24.74 -20.81 -15.52
C THR A 132 23.73 -20.90 -16.66
N ALA A 133 23.71 -19.94 -17.56
CA ALA A 133 22.84 -19.98 -18.74
C ALA A 133 23.47 -19.21 -19.91
N ARG A 134 23.08 -19.57 -21.13
CA ARG A 134 23.26 -18.70 -22.30
C ARG A 134 22.03 -17.82 -22.41
N VAL A 135 22.21 -16.50 -22.44
CA VAL A 135 21.11 -15.53 -22.48
C VAL A 135 21.08 -14.85 -23.84
N ASN A 136 19.92 -14.87 -24.49
CA ASN A 136 19.65 -14.13 -25.72
C ASN A 136 18.34 -13.35 -25.56
N GLY A 137 18.43 -12.04 -25.33
CA GLY A 137 17.29 -11.20 -25.00
C GLY A 137 16.58 -11.70 -23.73
N LEU A 138 15.31 -12.10 -23.87
CA LEU A 138 14.49 -12.64 -22.78
C LEU A 138 14.56 -14.18 -22.67
N ALA A 139 15.28 -14.86 -23.56
CA ALA A 139 15.42 -16.30 -23.54
C ALA A 139 16.70 -16.74 -22.83
N ALA A 140 16.60 -17.79 -22.02
CA ALA A 140 17.74 -18.47 -21.42
C ALA A 140 17.76 -19.94 -21.85
N THR A 141 18.89 -20.40 -22.38
CA THR A 141 19.13 -21.79 -22.79
C THR A 141 20.32 -22.37 -22.03
N GLU A 142 20.46 -23.70 -22.07
CA GLU A 142 21.51 -24.44 -21.35
C GLU A 142 21.56 -24.11 -19.83
N VAL A 143 20.38 -23.84 -19.25
CA VAL A 143 20.26 -23.43 -17.85
C VAL A 143 20.66 -24.59 -16.92
N ARG A 144 21.71 -24.38 -16.13
CA ARG A 144 22.17 -25.36 -15.13
C ARG A 144 22.32 -24.71 -13.77
N ARG A 145 21.77 -25.34 -12.73
CA ARG A 145 21.86 -24.84 -11.36
C ARG A 145 23.27 -25.03 -10.81
N VAL A 146 23.85 -23.96 -10.28
CA VAL A 146 25.10 -24.01 -9.51
C VAL A 146 24.76 -24.46 -8.09
N ARG A 147 25.49 -25.46 -7.58
CA ARG A 147 25.30 -25.93 -6.19
C ARG A 147 25.58 -24.79 -5.22
N GLN A 148 24.79 -24.69 -4.16
CA GLN A 148 24.91 -23.64 -3.16
C GLN A 148 26.33 -23.59 -2.56
N LYS A 149 26.83 -22.39 -2.32
CA LYS A 149 28.20 -22.11 -1.82
C LYS A 149 29.33 -22.58 -2.76
N LYS A 150 29.03 -23.07 -3.97
CA LYS A 150 30.04 -23.31 -4.99
C LYS A 150 30.13 -22.12 -5.94
N GLN A 151 31.33 -21.88 -6.45
CA GLN A 151 31.62 -20.84 -7.42
C GLN A 151 32.40 -21.49 -8.56
N PRO A 152 31.93 -21.40 -9.81
CA PRO A 152 32.73 -21.83 -10.96
C PRO A 152 34.04 -21.04 -11.00
N SER A 153 35.15 -21.68 -11.34
CA SER A 153 36.42 -20.98 -11.53
C SER A 153 36.41 -20.12 -12.80
N GLU A 154 35.76 -20.61 -13.85
CA GLU A 154 35.59 -19.97 -15.15
C GLU A 154 34.20 -20.27 -15.72
N LEU A 155 33.74 -19.44 -16.66
CA LEU A 155 32.51 -19.67 -17.42
C LEU A 155 32.87 -19.95 -18.88
N PRO A 156 32.18 -20.90 -19.55
CA PRO A 156 32.32 -21.07 -20.98
C PRO A 156 31.97 -19.79 -21.75
N GLU A 157 32.57 -19.60 -22.92
CA GLU A 157 32.28 -18.45 -23.77
C GLU A 157 30.78 -18.32 -24.06
N GLY A 158 30.22 -17.12 -23.86
CA GLY A 158 28.80 -16.82 -24.05
C GLY A 158 27.86 -17.35 -22.95
N VAL A 159 28.38 -17.95 -21.88
CA VAL A 159 27.62 -18.33 -20.69
C VAL A 159 27.77 -17.25 -19.62
N THR A 160 26.65 -16.91 -18.96
CA THR A 160 26.61 -15.98 -17.82
C THR A 160 26.08 -16.68 -16.58
N LEU A 161 26.36 -16.12 -15.40
CA LEU A 161 25.63 -16.47 -14.20
C LEU A 161 24.35 -15.65 -14.10
N LEU A 162 23.24 -16.31 -13.78
CA LEU A 162 21.98 -15.72 -13.36
C LEU A 162 21.86 -15.91 -11.85
N VAL A 163 21.99 -14.83 -11.09
CA VAL A 163 21.92 -14.83 -9.64
C VAL A 163 20.56 -14.29 -9.22
N PHE A 164 19.79 -15.11 -8.52
CA PHE A 164 18.49 -14.75 -7.97
C PHE A 164 18.63 -14.49 -6.49
N ASP A 165 18.40 -13.25 -6.06
CA ASP A 165 18.50 -12.83 -4.66
C ASP A 165 17.29 -12.01 -4.19
N VAL A 166 16.94 -12.14 -2.91
CA VAL A 166 15.90 -11.32 -2.27
C VAL A 166 16.47 -9.96 -1.94
N ARG A 167 15.82 -8.91 -2.40
CA ARG A 167 16.19 -7.52 -2.09
C ARG A 167 15.10 -6.81 -1.32
N VAL A 168 15.52 -5.78 -0.61
CA VAL A 168 14.70 -4.83 0.16
C VAL A 168 14.89 -3.45 -0.43
#